data_AF-A0A0P1B9L9-F1
#
_entry.id   AF-A0A0P1B9L9-F1
#
_cell.length_a   1.000
_cell.length_b   1.000
_cell.length_c   1.000
_cell.angle_alpha   90.00
_cell.angle_beta   90.00
_cell.angle_gamma   90.00
#
_symmetry.space_group_name_H-M   'P 1'
#
loop_
_entity.id
_entity.type
_entity.pdbx_description
1 polymer ?
#
loop_
_entity_poly.entity_id
_entity_poly.type
_entity_poly.pdbx_seq_one_letter_code
_entity_poly.pdbx_strand_id
1 'polypeptide(L)' 'MTLEVGDLVLTGTPQGVGRVVAGDVITAGLGLPDSKEDLTKLKINVADRQGLFQVD' A
#
# COMPACT_ATOMS: atom_id res chain seq x y z
N MET A 1 3.09 -17.18 -19.45
CA MET A 1 3.61 -17.32 -18.07
C MET A 1 2.60 -18.12 -17.28
N THR A 2 3.07 -19.05 -16.46
CA THR A 2 2.25 -19.83 -15.53
C THR A 2 2.51 -19.28 -14.13
N LEU A 3 1.47 -19.24 -13.29
CA LEU A 3 1.64 -18.87 -11.89
C LEU A 3 2.12 -20.08 -11.09
N GLU A 4 3.01 -19.81 -10.14
CA GLU A 4 3.57 -20.80 -9.24
C GLU A 4 3.06 -20.58 -7.82
N VAL A 5 3.17 -21.62 -6.99
CA VAL A 5 2.74 -21.53 -5.58
C VAL A 5 3.58 -20.50 -4.85
N GLY A 6 2.91 -19.54 -4.22
CA GLY A 6 3.54 -18.46 -3.47
C GLY A 6 3.62 -17.13 -4.23
N ASP A 7 3.23 -17.10 -5.51
CA ASP A 7 3.17 -15.86 -6.26
C ASP A 7 2.20 -14.85 -5.65
N LEU A 8 2.66 -13.60 -5.52
CA LEU A 8 1.87 -12.48 -5.05
C LEU A 8 1.43 -11.62 -6.25
N VAL A 9 0.12 -11.57 -6.49
CA VAL A 9 -0.47 -10.77 -7.57
C VAL A 9 -1.09 -9.49 -7.01
N LEU A 10 -0.67 -8.33 -7.53
CA LEU A 10 -1.28 -7.04 -7.21
C LEU A 10 -2.45 -6.77 -8.17
N THR A 11 -3.66 -6.65 -7.63
CA THR A 11 -4.91 -6.55 -8.42
C THR A 11 -5.28 -5.12 -8.83
N GLY A 12 -4.42 -4.15 -8.53
CA GLY A 12 -4.62 -2.74 -8.83
C GLY A 12 -5.22 -1.94 -7.68
N THR A 13 -5.45 -0.65 -7.94
CA THR A 13 -6.02 0.31 -7.00
C THR A 13 -7.17 1.07 -7.66
N PRO A 14 -8.21 1.48 -6.92
CA PRO A 14 -9.21 2.41 -7.43
C PRO A 14 -8.62 3.77 -7.80
N GLN A 15 -9.44 4.60 -8.44
CA GLN A 15 -9.14 6.02 -8.66
C GLN A 15 -8.90 6.77 -7.34
N GLY A 16 -8.14 7.86 -7.41
CA GLY A 16 -7.80 8.68 -6.23
C GLY A 16 -6.35 8.59 -5.78
N VAL A 17 -5.44 8.10 -6.63
CA VAL A 17 -4.00 8.13 -6.37
C VAL A 17 -3.54 9.59 -6.18
N GLY A 18 -2.79 9.84 -5.10
CA GLY A 18 -2.29 11.17 -4.74
C GLY A 18 -0.81 11.15 -4.35
N ARG A 19 -0.21 12.33 -4.27
CA ARG A 19 1.17 12.49 -3.83
C ARG A 19 1.31 12.15 -2.34
N VAL A 20 2.44 11.53 -2.01
CA VAL A 20 2.86 11.21 -0.64
C VAL A 20 4.18 11.92 -0.36
N VAL A 21 4.35 12.48 0.83
CA VAL A 21 5.56 13.17 1.29
C VAL A 21 5.99 12.71 2.68
N ALA A 22 7.25 12.95 3.06
CA ALA A 22 7.74 12.61 4.38
C ALA A 22 6.93 13.32 5.49
N GLY A 23 6.66 12.58 6.57
CA GLY A 23 5.77 13.02 7.65
C GLY A 23 4.32 12.55 7.49
N ASP A 24 3.91 12.13 6.29
CA ASP A 24 2.59 11.53 6.10
C ASP A 24 2.46 10.19 6.84
N VAL A 25 1.21 9.82 7.13
CA VAL A 25 0.85 8.50 7.65
C VAL A 25 -0.16 7.88 6.70
N ILE A 26 0.23 6.81 6.01
CA ILE A 26 -0.64 6.06 5.12
C ILE A 26 -1.42 5.03 5.94
N THR A 27 -2.74 5.06 5.82
CA THR A 27 -3.62 4.01 6.32
C THR A 27 -4.32 3.30 5.16
N ALA A 28 -4.42 1.98 5.27
CA ALA A 28 -5.16 1.15 4.33
C ALA A 28 -5.76 -0.05 5.05
N GLY A 29 -6.71 -0.72 4.42
CA GLY A 29 -7.33 -1.93 4.97
C GLY A 29 -8.13 -2.67 3.92
N LEU A 30 -8.59 -3.86 4.29
CA LEU A 30 -9.49 -4.67 3.48
C LEU A 30 -10.68 -5.08 4.33
N GLY A 31 -11.89 -4.81 3.84
CA GLY A 31 -13.15 -5.20 4.47
C GLY A 31 -14.00 -6.05 3.53
N LEU A 32 -14.93 -6.80 4.10
CA LEU A 32 -15.98 -7.48 3.34
C LEU A 32 -17.20 -6.56 3.18
N PRO A 33 -17.94 -6.62 2.06
CA PRO A 33 -19.09 -5.74 1.81
C PRO A 33 -20.15 -5.74 2.92
N ASP A 34 -20.40 -6.91 3.52
CA ASP A 34 -21.49 -7.12 4.50
C ASP A 34 -20.98 -7.29 5.94
N SER A 35 -19.72 -6.93 6.22
CA SER A 35 -19.12 -7.04 7.55
C SER A 35 -18.73 -5.67 8.10
N LYS A 36 -18.90 -5.50 9.41
CA LYS A 36 -18.36 -4.33 10.14
C LYS A 36 -16.93 -4.54 10.63
N GLU A 37 -16.40 -5.75 10.47
CA GLU A 37 -15.04 -6.09 10.86
C GLU A 37 -14.12 -6.06 9.65
N ASP A 38 -12.98 -5.40 9.82
CA ASP A 38 -11.92 -5.36 8.82
C ASP A 38 -11.12 -6.66 8.84
N LEU A 39 -10.83 -7.23 7.67
CA LEU A 39 -9.98 -8.41 7.52
C LEU A 39 -8.52 -8.10 7.86
N THR A 40 -8.07 -6.90 7.50
CA THR A 40 -6.73 -6.42 7.81
C THR A 40 -6.64 -4.90 7.79
N LYS A 41 -5.63 -4.37 8.48
CA LYS A 41 -5.28 -2.95 8.51
C LYS A 41 -3.79 -2.77 8.35
N LEU A 42 -3.42 -1.70 7.67
CA LEU A 42 -2.05 -1.27 7.48
C LEU A 42 -1.95 0.20 7.91
N LYS A 43 -0.92 0.51 8.69
CA LYS A 43 -0.55 1.88 9.04
C LYS A 43 0.95 2.03 8.89
N ILE A 44 1.37 2.89 7.98
CA ILE A 44 2.78 3.10 7.63
C ILE A 44 3.11 4.58 7.77
N ASN A 45 4.18 4.89 8.50
CA ASN A 45 4.74 6.23 8.54
C ASN A 45 5.65 6.44 7.34
N VAL A 46 5.53 7.58 6.68
CA VAL A 46 6.34 7.94 5.53
C VAL A 46 7.51 8.78 5.99
N ALA A 47 8.71 8.41 5.54
CA ALA A 47 9.94 9.12 5.82
C ALA A 47 10.79 9.24 4.56
N ASP A 48 11.65 10.25 4.51
CA ASP A 48 12.62 10.40 3.44
C ASP A 48 13.61 9.23 3.43
N ARG A 49 13.95 8.80 2.21
CA ARG A 49 14.94 7.74 2.00
C ARG A 49 16.28 8.17 2.58
N GLN A 50 16.84 7.34 3.44
CA GLN A 50 18.20 7.51 3.95
C GLN A 50 19.16 6.75 3.02
N GLY A 51 20.01 7.48 2.28
CA GLY A 51 20.99 6.88 1.37
C GLY A 51 21.44 7.86 0.26
N LEU A 52 22.28 7.39 -0.66
CA LEU A 52 22.86 8.21 -1.73
C LEU A 52 21.96 8.40 -2.97
N PHE A 53 20.78 7.77 -2.99
CA PHE A 53 19.86 7.91 -4.13
C PHE A 53 19.15 9.26 -4.07
N GLN A 54 19.31 10.05 -5.11
CA GLN A 54 18.62 11.31 -5.32
C GLN A 54 18.03 11.34 -6.73
N VAL A 55 16.84 11.91 -6.87
CA VAL A 55 16.27 12.22 -8.18
C VAL A 55 16.59 13.68 -8.45
N ASP A 56 17.26 13.96 -9.56
CA ASP A 56 17.60 15.32 -10.02
C ASP A 56 16.36 16.19 -10.26
#